data_AF-A0A8D8FIT7-F1
#
_entry.id   AF-A0A8D8FIT7-F1
#
_cell.length_a   1.000
_cell.length_b   1.000
_cell.length_c   1.000
_cell.angle_alpha   90.00
_cell.angle_beta   90.00
_cell.angle_gamma   90.00
#
_symmetry.space_group_name_H-M   'P 1'
#
loop_
_entity.id
_entity.type
_entity.pdbx_description
1 polymer ?
#
loop_
_entity_poly.entity_id
_entity_poly.type
_entity_poly.pdbx_seq_one_letter_code
_entity_poly.pdbx_strand_id
1 'polypeptide(L)'
;KLGPVQSSNCVSIKVTQAKKMTSLEWCLLLVPTAIYLFYRWSIATFDYFEKRGVPFVKPVPLLGNMWNFFSGKMHMVDSGSVGYEMFPESRFSGFFAFRKPGYLIHDPELVKQITIKDFDHFADHTNVVPLEADPVLGRVLFFTEGSR
;
A
#
# COMPACT_ATOMS: atom_id res chain seq x y z
N LYS A 1 53.90 -12.20 69.65
CA LYS A 1 52.87 -13.25 69.51
C LYS A 1 51.88 -12.78 68.47
N LEU A 2 51.92 -13.37 67.28
CA LEU A 2 50.98 -13.11 66.19
C LEU A 2 49.60 -13.64 66.61
N GLY A 3 48.60 -12.77 66.67
CA GLY A 3 47.18 -13.11 66.85
C GLY A 3 46.47 -13.22 65.50
N PRO A 4 45.36 -13.98 65.40
CA PRO A 4 44.88 -14.55 64.14
C PRO A 4 44.12 -13.54 63.26
N VAL A 5 44.24 -13.76 61.96
CA VAL A 5 43.45 -13.15 60.89
C VAL A 5 42.01 -13.69 60.94
N GLN A 6 41.02 -12.81 61.13
CA GLN A 6 39.61 -13.06 60.79
C GLN A 6 39.27 -12.09 59.65
N SER A 7 39.39 -12.56 58.42
CA SER A 7 38.30 -13.17 57.66
C SER A 7 37.16 -12.18 57.37
N SER A 8 37.37 -11.40 56.31
CA SER A 8 36.40 -11.14 55.24
C SER A 8 34.94 -10.93 55.64
N ASN A 9 34.55 -9.66 55.79
CA ASN A 9 33.15 -9.25 55.66
C ASN A 9 32.74 -9.37 54.18
N CYS A 10 32.10 -10.49 53.83
CA CYS A 10 31.50 -10.69 52.52
C CYS A 10 30.19 -9.89 52.45
N VAL A 11 30.25 -8.71 51.82
CA VAL A 11 29.04 -7.95 51.46
C VAL A 11 28.37 -8.67 50.30
N SER A 12 27.33 -9.45 50.62
CA SER A 12 26.47 -10.08 49.61
C SER A 12 25.62 -9.02 48.90
N ILE A 13 26.16 -8.43 47.85
CA ILE A 13 25.39 -7.65 46.88
C ILE A 13 24.45 -8.64 46.18
N LYS A 14 23.17 -8.60 46.51
CA LYS A 14 22.15 -9.33 45.74
C LYS A 14 22.09 -8.70 44.36
N VAL A 15 22.82 -9.29 43.42
CA VAL A 15 22.68 -8.99 41.98
C VAL A 15 21.26 -9.42 41.60
N THR A 16 20.40 -8.42 41.40
CA THR A 16 19.05 -8.59 40.88
C THR A 16 19.16 -9.34 39.56
N GLN A 17 18.70 -10.58 39.54
CA GLN A 17 18.73 -11.43 38.35
C GLN A 17 17.96 -10.71 37.24
N ALA A 18 18.66 -10.35 36.15
CA ALA A 18 18.02 -9.87 34.94
C ALA A 18 17.10 -10.98 34.43
N LYS A 19 15.79 -10.76 34.52
CA LYS A 19 14.78 -11.69 34.00
C LYS A 19 15.10 -11.92 32.53
N LYS A 20 15.51 -13.15 32.16
CA LYS A 20 15.72 -13.53 30.76
C LYS A 20 14.39 -13.35 30.04
N MET A 21 14.29 -12.28 29.27
CA MET A 21 13.13 -11.90 28.48
C MET A 21 12.96 -12.94 27.37
N THR A 22 11.89 -13.71 27.44
CA THR A 22 11.65 -14.90 26.59
C THR A 22 11.34 -14.49 25.14
N SER A 23 11.65 -15.36 24.18
CA SER A 23 11.35 -15.15 22.75
C SER A 23 9.86 -14.89 22.46
N LEU A 24 8.96 -15.36 23.33
CA LEU A 24 7.51 -15.20 23.22
C LEU A 24 7.03 -13.75 23.45
N GLU A 25 7.64 -13.03 24.40
CA GLU A 25 7.32 -11.63 24.70
C GLU A 25 7.70 -10.71 23.53
N TRP A 26 8.83 -11.00 22.88
CA TRP A 26 9.26 -10.29 21.68
C TRP A 26 8.30 -10.50 20.51
N CYS A 27 7.80 -11.74 20.29
CA CYS A 27 6.77 -11.98 19.29
C CYS A 27 5.49 -11.19 19.59
N LEU A 28 5.10 -11.08 20.87
CA LEU A 28 3.89 -10.39 21.29
C LEU A 28 3.95 -8.87 21.08
N LEU A 29 5.13 -8.26 21.06
CA LEU A 29 5.35 -6.85 20.74
C LEU A 29 5.67 -6.60 19.26
N LEU A 30 6.43 -7.48 18.61
CA LEU A 30 6.82 -7.33 17.21
C LEU A 30 5.66 -7.53 16.25
N VAL A 31 4.78 -8.49 16.49
CA VAL A 31 3.62 -8.75 15.62
C VAL A 31 2.66 -7.55 15.54
N PRO A 32 2.16 -6.98 16.65
CA PRO A 32 1.27 -5.82 16.57
C PRO A 32 1.97 -4.58 16.02
N THR A 33 3.27 -4.39 16.32
CA THR A 33 4.06 -3.30 15.74
C THR A 33 4.19 -3.45 14.23
N ALA A 34 4.46 -4.66 13.73
CA ALA A 34 4.52 -4.95 12.31
C ALA A 34 3.16 -4.75 11.63
N ILE A 35 2.06 -5.19 12.26
CA ILE A 35 0.70 -4.95 11.74
C ILE A 35 0.39 -3.46 11.68
N TYR A 36 0.76 -2.70 12.71
CA TYR A 36 0.56 -1.25 12.73
C TYR A 36 1.35 -0.55 11.62
N LEU A 37 2.63 -0.88 11.47
CA LEU A 37 3.48 -0.33 10.40
C LEU A 37 2.95 -0.71 9.02
N PHE A 38 2.52 -1.96 8.85
CA PHE A 38 1.91 -2.44 7.61
C PHE A 38 0.60 -1.72 7.29
N TYR A 39 -0.25 -1.51 8.29
CA TYR A 39 -1.48 -0.74 8.15
C TYR A 39 -1.19 0.71 7.76
N ARG A 40 -0.24 1.36 8.44
CA ARG A 40 0.22 2.72 8.13
C ARG A 40 0.78 2.83 6.72
N TRP A 41 1.63 1.88 6.33
CA TRP A 41 2.18 1.79 4.99
C TRP A 41 1.05 1.67 3.96
N SER A 42 0.04 0.85 4.24
CA SER A 42 -1.09 0.58 3.36
C SER A 42 -1.98 1.81 3.11
N ILE A 43 -2.29 2.59 4.14
CA ILE A 43 -3.16 3.78 4.02
C ILE A 43 -2.42 5.04 3.54
N ALA A 44 -1.08 5.02 3.51
CA ALA A 44 -0.26 6.20 3.24
C ALA A 44 -0.49 6.84 1.86
N THR A 45 -1.13 6.13 0.92
CA THR A 45 -1.41 6.62 -0.44
C THR A 45 -2.83 7.13 -0.63
N PHE A 46 -3.73 6.94 0.35
CA PHE A 46 -5.16 7.22 0.17
C PHE A 46 -5.54 8.70 0.34
N ASP A 47 -4.61 9.52 0.80
CA ASP A 47 -4.74 10.98 0.88
C ASP A 47 -4.56 11.68 -0.48
N TYR A 48 -4.19 10.94 -1.54
CA TYR A 48 -3.86 11.48 -2.86
C TYR A 48 -5.01 12.29 -3.49
N PHE A 49 -6.23 11.77 -3.49
CA PHE A 49 -7.40 12.44 -4.10
C PHE A 49 -8.03 13.46 -3.16
N GLU A 50 -8.02 13.19 -1.85
CA GLU A 50 -8.51 14.11 -0.83
C GLU A 50 -7.75 15.45 -0.89
N LYS A 51 -6.42 15.39 -0.98
CA LYS A 51 -5.56 16.59 -1.14
C LYS A 51 -5.82 17.39 -2.41
N ARG A 52 -6.39 16.75 -3.45
CA ARG A 52 -6.68 17.37 -4.76
C ARG A 52 -8.14 17.79 -4.91
N GLY A 53 -8.99 17.54 -3.91
CA GLY A 53 -10.42 17.83 -3.99
C GLY A 53 -11.15 17.03 -5.08
N VAL A 54 -10.63 15.86 -5.45
CA VAL A 54 -11.24 15.01 -6.49
C VAL A 54 -12.17 14.01 -5.80
N PRO A 55 -13.43 13.84 -6.24
CA PRO A 55 -14.31 12.81 -5.69
C PRO A 55 -13.72 11.42 -5.98
N PHE A 56 -13.63 10.55 -4.97
CA PHE A 56 -13.03 9.24 -5.13
C PHE A 56 -13.79 8.16 -4.36
N VAL A 57 -13.75 6.93 -4.88
CA VAL A 57 -14.33 5.78 -4.20
C VAL A 57 -13.45 5.39 -3.01
N LYS A 58 -14.05 5.31 -1.82
CA LYS A 58 -13.33 5.06 -0.56
C LYS A 58 -12.63 3.70 -0.59
N PRO A 59 -11.28 3.67 -0.52
CA PRO A 59 -10.52 2.44 -0.60
C PRO A 59 -10.56 1.62 0.68
N VAL A 60 -10.51 0.30 0.53
CA VAL A 60 -10.23 -0.63 1.61
C VAL A 60 -8.70 -0.70 1.81
N PRO A 61 -8.18 -0.71 3.05
CA PRO A 61 -6.76 -0.93 3.30
C PRO A 61 -6.26 -2.18 2.56
N LEU A 62 -5.07 -2.09 1.98
CA LEU A 62 -4.34 -3.12 1.20
C LEU A 62 -4.84 -3.30 -0.23
N LEU A 63 -6.14 -3.51 -0.39
CA LEU A 63 -6.74 -3.92 -1.67
C LEU A 63 -7.33 -2.72 -2.45
N GLY A 64 -7.45 -1.56 -1.82
CA GLY A 64 -8.03 -0.38 -2.43
C GLY A 64 -9.50 -0.63 -2.78
N ASN A 65 -9.89 -0.25 -4.00
CA ASN A 65 -11.23 -0.49 -4.52
C ASN A 65 -11.38 -1.87 -5.18
N MET A 66 -10.30 -2.67 -5.26
CA MET A 66 -10.31 -4.03 -5.83
C MET A 66 -10.90 -5.07 -4.87
N TRP A 67 -11.27 -4.70 -3.64
CA TRP A 67 -11.82 -5.64 -2.65
C TRP A 67 -13.05 -6.40 -3.18
N ASN A 68 -13.96 -5.72 -3.87
CA ASN A 68 -15.18 -6.33 -4.41
C ASN A 68 -14.87 -7.34 -5.53
N PHE A 69 -13.82 -7.08 -6.31
CA PHE A 69 -13.31 -8.00 -7.31
C PHE A 69 -12.72 -9.27 -6.66
N PHE A 70 -11.82 -9.12 -5.68
CA PHE A 70 -11.23 -10.26 -4.98
C PHE A 70 -12.24 -11.06 -4.15
N SER A 71 -13.27 -10.40 -3.63
CA SER A 71 -14.35 -11.06 -2.89
C SER A 71 -15.34 -11.80 -3.80
N GLY A 72 -15.17 -11.74 -5.13
CA GLY A 72 -16.09 -12.35 -6.10
C GLY A 72 -17.47 -11.69 -6.14
N LYS A 73 -17.61 -10.48 -5.60
CA LYS A 73 -18.89 -9.76 -5.54
C LYS A 73 -19.18 -8.98 -6.81
N MET A 74 -18.14 -8.57 -7.53
CA MET A 74 -18.23 -7.76 -8.76
C MET A 74 -17.15 -8.18 -9.75
N HIS A 75 -17.46 -8.08 -11.04
CA HIS A 75 -16.46 -8.26 -12.09
C HIS A 75 -15.55 -7.02 -12.18
N MET A 76 -14.35 -7.18 -12.73
CA MET A 76 -13.39 -6.08 -12.89
C MET A 76 -13.94 -4.97 -13.79
N VAL A 77 -14.70 -5.35 -14.82
CA VAL A 77 -15.34 -4.40 -15.75
C VAL A 77 -16.41 -3.57 -15.02
N ASP A 78 -17.25 -4.21 -14.22
CA ASP A 78 -18.31 -3.55 -13.44
C ASP A 78 -17.73 -2.59 -12.40
N SER A 79 -16.54 -2.90 -11.88
CA SER A 79 -15.85 -2.07 -10.90
C SER A 79 -15.48 -0.68 -11.44
N GLY A 80 -15.35 -0.53 -12.77
CA GLY A 80 -15.14 0.76 -13.42
C GLY A 80 -16.40 1.64 -13.42
N SER A 81 -17.57 1.02 -13.58
CA SER A 81 -18.88 1.71 -13.60
C SER A 81 -19.28 2.26 -12.24
N VAL A 82 -18.78 1.67 -11.16
CA VAL A 82 -19.04 2.10 -9.77
C VAL A 82 -18.72 3.58 -9.54
N GLY A 83 -17.65 4.09 -10.17
CA GLY A 83 -17.31 5.51 -10.08
C GLY A 83 -18.35 6.41 -10.74
N TYR A 84 -18.87 5.98 -11.90
CA TYR A 84 -19.92 6.69 -12.65
C TYR A 84 -21.24 6.74 -11.89
N GLU A 85 -21.62 5.63 -11.25
CA GLU A 85 -22.86 5.54 -10.47
C GLU A 85 -22.80 6.34 -9.16
N MET A 86 -21.64 6.39 -8.49
CA MET A 86 -21.50 7.13 -7.23
C MET A 86 -21.38 8.65 -7.41
N PHE A 87 -20.82 9.09 -8.53
CA PHE A 87 -20.53 10.51 -8.77
C PHE A 87 -21.02 10.99 -10.14
N PRO A 88 -22.34 10.93 -10.41
CA PRO A 88 -22.90 11.23 -11.74
C PRO A 88 -22.67 12.68 -12.19
N GLU A 89 -22.58 13.62 -11.24
CA GLU A 89 -22.35 15.05 -11.51
C GLU A 89 -20.87 15.38 -11.77
N SER A 90 -19.95 14.43 -11.54
CA SER A 90 -18.52 14.65 -11.70
C SER A 90 -18.05 14.23 -13.09
N ARG A 91 -17.19 15.05 -13.73
CA ARG A 91 -16.62 14.70 -15.05
C ARG A 91 -15.59 13.57 -14.98
N PHE A 92 -15.00 13.38 -13.81
CA PHE A 92 -14.06 12.32 -13.50
C PHE A 92 -14.06 12.03 -11.99
N SER A 93 -13.73 10.80 -11.63
CA SER A 93 -13.56 10.38 -10.24
C SER A 93 -12.27 9.61 -10.03
N GLY A 94 -11.78 9.57 -8.80
CA GLY A 94 -10.61 8.79 -8.40
C GLY A 94 -10.98 7.36 -8.02
N PHE A 95 -10.09 6.43 -8.35
CA PHE A 95 -10.12 5.06 -7.83
C PHE A 95 -8.72 4.64 -7.39
N PHE A 96 -8.65 3.67 -6.49
CA PHE A 96 -7.37 3.07 -6.08
C PHE A 96 -7.32 1.60 -6.51
N ALA A 97 -6.45 1.30 -7.47
CA ALA A 97 -6.04 -0.08 -7.77
C ALA A 97 -4.95 -0.46 -6.78
N PHE A 98 -5.32 -1.22 -5.73
CA PHE A 98 -4.46 -1.44 -4.57
C PHE A 98 -4.01 -0.10 -3.94
N ARG A 99 -2.74 0.25 -4.11
CA ARG A 99 -2.13 1.50 -3.65
C ARG A 99 -1.90 2.53 -4.76
N LYS A 100 -2.12 2.16 -6.02
CA LYS A 100 -1.92 3.06 -7.17
C LYS A 100 -3.18 3.91 -7.37
N PRO A 101 -3.10 5.24 -7.30
CA PRO A 101 -4.22 6.10 -7.67
C PRO A 101 -4.43 6.02 -9.19
N GLY A 102 -5.69 5.95 -9.61
CA GLY A 102 -6.10 6.02 -11.00
C GLY A 102 -7.33 6.91 -11.15
N TYR A 103 -7.55 7.42 -12.36
CA TYR A 103 -8.68 8.29 -12.67
C TYR A 103 -9.68 7.51 -13.53
N LEU A 104 -10.97 7.62 -13.19
CA LEU A 104 -12.10 7.17 -13.97
C LEU A 104 -12.69 8.40 -14.67
N ILE A 105 -12.75 8.37 -16.00
CA ILE A 105 -13.28 9.47 -16.80
C ILE A 105 -14.74 9.15 -17.15
N HIS A 106 -15.65 10.08 -16.85
CA HIS A 106 -17.10 9.87 -17.01
C HIS A 106 -17.63 10.64 -18.23
N ASP A 107 -16.96 11.74 -18.57
CA ASP A 107 -17.36 12.63 -19.66
C ASP A 107 -16.77 12.16 -21.01
N PRO A 108 -17.62 11.83 -22.01
CA PRO A 108 -17.16 11.41 -23.33
C PRO A 108 -16.40 12.51 -24.10
N GLU A 109 -16.67 13.79 -23.85
CA GLU A 109 -15.91 14.87 -24.47
C GLU A 109 -14.48 14.90 -23.96
N LEU A 110 -14.30 14.61 -22.66
CA LEU A 110 -12.98 14.54 -22.03
C LEU A 110 -12.19 13.32 -22.53
N VAL A 111 -12.84 12.15 -22.66
CA VAL A 111 -12.22 10.97 -23.28
C VAL A 111 -11.77 11.30 -24.70
N LYS A 112 -12.62 11.95 -25.50
CA LYS A 112 -12.29 12.35 -26.87
C LYS A 112 -11.11 13.32 -26.92
N GLN A 113 -11.04 14.28 -25.99
CA GLN A 113 -9.90 15.18 -25.90
C GLN A 113 -8.60 14.42 -25.61
N ILE A 114 -8.61 13.56 -24.59
CA ILE A 114 -7.43 12.78 -24.17
C ILE A 114 -6.94 11.84 -25.28
N THR A 115 -7.87 11.19 -25.97
CA THR A 115 -7.56 10.19 -27.00
C THR A 115 -7.24 10.76 -28.37
N ILE A 116 -7.64 12.00 -28.68
CA ILE A 116 -7.41 12.63 -29.99
C ILE A 116 -6.42 13.79 -29.91
N LYS A 117 -6.70 14.79 -29.06
CA LYS A 117 -5.91 16.02 -29.02
C LYS A 117 -4.63 15.84 -28.23
N ASP A 118 -4.74 15.17 -27.07
CA ASP A 118 -3.66 15.06 -26.11
C ASP A 118 -3.01 13.65 -26.11
N PHE A 119 -3.25 12.86 -27.16
CA PHE A 119 -2.82 11.46 -27.25
C PHE A 119 -1.32 11.27 -26.98
N ASP A 120 -0.48 12.18 -27.48
CA ASP A 120 0.98 12.14 -27.30
C ASP A 120 1.42 12.18 -25.82
N HIS A 121 0.57 12.70 -24.93
CA HIS A 121 0.82 12.73 -23.48
C HIS A 121 0.41 11.42 -22.78
N PHE A 122 -0.45 10.61 -23.40
CA PHE A 122 -1.05 9.41 -22.82
C PHE A 122 -0.73 8.13 -23.63
N ALA A 123 0.37 8.14 -24.39
CA ALA A 123 0.80 7.01 -25.20
C ALA A 123 1.25 5.79 -24.38
N ASP A 124 1.64 5.99 -23.11
CA ASP A 124 2.13 4.92 -22.25
C ASP A 124 0.99 4.11 -21.61
N HIS A 125 1.04 2.79 -21.77
CA HIS A 125 0.11 1.89 -21.12
C HIS A 125 0.46 1.68 -19.63
N THR A 126 -0.56 1.35 -18.82
CA THR A 126 -0.31 0.94 -17.43
C THR A 126 0.41 -0.40 -17.44
N ASN A 127 1.71 -0.39 -17.16
CA ASN A 127 2.52 -1.59 -17.14
C ASN A 127 2.10 -2.51 -15.98
N VAL A 128 1.50 -3.65 -16.33
CA VAL A 128 1.06 -4.68 -15.40
C VAL A 128 2.12 -5.74 -15.15
N VAL A 129 3.12 -5.86 -16.03
CA VAL A 129 4.18 -6.87 -15.94
C VAL A 129 5.55 -6.18 -16.16
N PRO A 130 6.28 -5.86 -15.09
CA PRO A 130 7.59 -5.25 -15.23
C PRO A 130 8.56 -6.23 -15.93
N LEU A 131 9.46 -5.67 -16.74
CA LEU A 131 10.46 -6.45 -17.50
C LEU A 131 11.33 -7.35 -16.60
N GLU A 132 11.54 -6.92 -15.36
CA GLU A 132 12.29 -7.66 -14.34
C GLU A 132 11.56 -8.91 -13.85
N ALA A 133 10.22 -8.89 -13.83
CA ALA A 133 9.42 -10.03 -13.39
C ALA A 133 9.26 -11.06 -14.51
N ASP A 134 9.02 -10.61 -15.74
CA ASP A 134 8.92 -11.49 -16.92
C ASP A 134 9.49 -10.79 -18.16
N PRO A 135 10.70 -11.17 -18.61
CA PRO A 135 11.33 -10.61 -19.81
C PRO A 135 10.58 -10.91 -21.11
N VAL A 136 9.74 -11.95 -21.13
CA VAL A 136 8.97 -12.34 -22.31
C VAL A 136 7.73 -11.45 -22.41
N LEU A 137 6.93 -11.37 -21.34
CA LEU A 137 5.72 -10.56 -21.32
C LEU A 137 6.03 -9.05 -21.33
N GLY A 138 7.09 -8.62 -20.65
CA GLY A 138 7.51 -7.21 -20.64
C GLY A 138 8.00 -6.67 -21.99
N ARG A 139 8.23 -7.55 -22.98
CA ARG A 139 8.61 -7.17 -24.36
C ARG A 139 7.46 -7.26 -25.37
N VAL A 140 6.27 -7.71 -24.94
CA VAL A 140 5.08 -7.75 -25.80
C VAL A 140 4.59 -6.32 -26.03
N LEU A 141 4.27 -5.96 -27.28
CA LEU A 141 3.85 -4.60 -27.70
C LEU A 141 2.75 -3.97 -26.83
N PHE A 142 1.88 -4.79 -26.23
CA PHE A 142 0.81 -4.31 -25.34
C PHE A 142 1.31 -3.81 -23.98
N PHE A 143 2.48 -4.26 -23.53
CA PHE A 143 3.07 -3.95 -22.22
C PHE A 143 4.38 -3.16 -22.29
N THR A 144 4.83 -2.81 -23.50
CA THR A 144 6.01 -1.94 -23.69
C THR A 144 5.68 -0.49 -23.36
N GLU A 145 6.63 0.19 -22.73
CA GLU A 145 6.58 1.64 -22.48
C GLU A 145 7.25 2.39 -23.63
N GLY A 146 6.78 3.60 -23.93
CA GLY A 146 7.38 4.45 -24.94
C GLY A 146 8.75 4.95 -24.49
N SER A 147 9.76 4.87 -25.37
CA SER A 147 11.04 5.54 -25.15
C SER A 147 10.84 7.04 -25.34
N ARG A 148 10.70 7.78 -24.24
CA ARG A 148 10.69 9.26 -24.24
C ARG A 148 12.11 9.82 -24.35
#